data_AF-A0A2V8A6G2-F1
#
_entry.id   AF-A0A2V8A6G2-F1
#
_cell.length_a   1.000
_cell.length_b   1.000
_cell.length_c   1.000
_cell.angle_alpha   90.00
_cell.angle_beta   90.00
_cell.angle_gamma   90.00
#
_symmetry.space_group_name_H-M   'P 1'
#
loop_
_entity.id
_entity.type
_entity.pdbx_description
1 polymer ?
#
loop_
_entity_poly.entity_id
_entity_poly.type
_entity_poly.pdbx_seq_one_letter_code
_entity_poly.pdbx_strand_id
1 'polypeptide(L)'
;MTHINRRDFARLAALAPIAHALTSADAGAQPSRAARSAATMYVGTQHGDSDAILRAMAGFGVNHICSRLPSERFDEKWSVDSLSRLRERVESFGITLDMVPLPMSSNEISRFELPNI
;
A
#
# COMPACT_ATOMS: atom_id res chain seq x y z
N MET A 1 -34.17 8.76 5.71
CA MET A 1 -32.72 8.55 5.57
C MET A 1 -32.03 9.89 5.79
N THR A 2 -31.66 10.22 7.03
CA THR A 2 -31.06 11.52 7.37
C THR A 2 -29.61 11.55 6.89
N HIS A 3 -29.33 12.41 5.91
CA HIS A 3 -27.99 12.60 5.36
C HIS A 3 -27.18 13.52 6.29
N ILE A 4 -26.23 12.97 7.03
CA ILE A 4 -25.35 13.72 7.91
C ILE A 4 -24.21 14.34 7.09
N ASN A 5 -24.08 15.67 7.16
CA ASN A 5 -23.05 16.41 6.41
C ASN A 5 -21.71 16.36 7.15
N ARG A 6 -20.61 16.12 6.43
CA ARG A 6 -19.25 15.94 7.01
C ARG A 6 -18.77 17.14 7.82
N ARG A 7 -19.29 18.33 7.52
CA ARG A 7 -18.99 19.57 8.24
C ARG A 7 -19.68 19.66 9.61
N ASP A 8 -20.80 18.99 9.79
CA ASP A 8 -21.55 18.99 11.06
C ASP A 8 -20.90 18.04 12.08
N PHE A 9 -20.28 16.95 11.59
CA PHE A 9 -19.51 16.04 12.43
C PHE A 9 -18.27 16.71 13.07
N ALA A 10 -17.56 17.56 12.32
CA ALA A 10 -16.38 18.25 12.84
C ALA A 10 -16.71 19.32 13.88
N ARG A 11 -17.91 19.90 13.86
CA ARG A 11 -18.36 20.90 14.85
C ARG A 11 -18.74 20.29 16.20
N LEU A 12 -19.15 19.03 16.23
CA LEU A 12 -19.51 18.31 17.46
C LEU A 12 -18.30 17.95 18.34
N ALA A 13 -17.08 17.97 17.81
CA ALA A 13 -15.87 17.65 18.58
C ALA A 13 -15.28 18.85 19.34
N ALA A 14 -15.79 20.07 19.16
CA ALA A 14 -15.18 21.30 19.67
C ALA A 14 -15.84 21.91 20.91
N LEU A 15 -16.77 21.22 21.58
CA LEU A 15 -17.41 21.70 22.80
C LEU A 15 -17.32 20.66 23.93
N ALA A 16 -16.21 20.68 24.66
CA ALA A 16 -16.16 20.15 26.02
C ALA A 16 -15.54 21.23 26.93
N PRO A 17 -16.31 21.81 27.87
CA PRO A 17 -15.83 22.85 28.77
C PRO A 17 -14.92 22.30 29.87
N ILE A 18 -13.95 23.14 30.26
CA ILE A 18 -13.03 22.99 31.38
C ILE A 18 -13.75 23.33 32.70
N ALA A 19 -13.76 22.40 33.67
CA ALA A 19 -13.90 22.57 35.15
C ALA A 19 -14.34 21.22 35.76
N HIS A 20 -13.95 20.71 36.93
CA HIS A 20 -13.05 21.05 38.03
C HIS A 20 -13.05 19.83 39.00
N ALA A 21 -12.10 19.80 39.95
CA ALA A 21 -12.09 19.06 41.22
C ALA A 21 -11.55 17.61 41.28
N LEU A 22 -10.42 17.55 41.99
CA LEU A 22 -9.82 16.47 42.77
C LEU A 22 -10.81 15.46 43.37
N THR A 23 -10.57 14.16 43.15
CA THR A 23 -10.86 13.16 44.17
C THR A 23 -9.85 12.00 44.12
N SER A 24 -9.31 11.75 45.29
CA SER A 24 -8.60 10.61 45.88
C SER A 24 -8.20 9.40 45.04
N ALA A 25 -6.89 9.12 45.14
CA ALA A 25 -6.26 7.82 45.31
C ALA A 25 -7.13 6.57 45.09
N ASP A 26 -6.91 5.94 43.93
CA ASP A 26 -6.97 4.48 43.84
C ASP A 26 -5.73 4.03 43.05
N ALA A 27 -4.73 3.53 43.77
CA ALA A 27 -3.52 2.95 43.20
C ALA A 27 -3.83 1.53 42.71
N GLY A 28 -4.75 1.41 41.75
CA GLY A 28 -4.89 0.23 40.92
C GLY A 28 -3.77 0.23 39.90
N ALA A 29 -2.80 -0.67 40.05
CA ALA A 29 -1.78 -0.91 39.03
C ALA A 29 -2.49 -1.28 37.71
N GLN A 30 -2.67 -0.29 36.84
CA GLN A 30 -3.08 -0.54 35.47
C GLN A 30 -1.99 -1.39 34.84
N PRO A 31 -2.32 -2.56 34.24
CA PRO A 31 -1.35 -3.29 33.46
C PRO A 31 -0.80 -2.30 32.45
N SER A 32 0.51 -2.08 32.46
CA SER A 32 1.12 -1.22 31.45
C SER A 32 0.68 -1.82 30.13
N ARG A 33 -0.14 -1.06 29.41
CA ARG A 33 -0.48 -1.37 28.03
C ARG A 33 0.83 -1.11 27.31
N ALA A 34 1.75 -2.09 27.38
CA ALA A 34 2.94 -2.16 26.56
C ALA A 34 2.46 -1.74 25.19
N ALA A 35 2.96 -0.60 24.72
CA ALA A 35 2.47 0.05 23.53
C ALA A 35 2.52 -1.02 22.45
N ARG A 36 1.35 -1.60 22.14
CA ARG A 36 1.24 -2.56 21.05
C ARG A 36 1.70 -1.73 19.87
N SER A 37 2.85 -2.05 19.31
CA SER A 37 3.31 -1.41 18.09
C SER A 37 2.09 -1.42 17.17
N ALA A 38 1.71 -0.25 16.66
CA ALA A 38 0.57 -0.18 15.77
C ALA A 38 0.84 -1.20 14.66
N ALA A 39 0.03 -2.25 14.58
CA ALA A 39 0.19 -3.27 13.56
C ALA A 39 -0.03 -2.56 12.22
N THR A 40 1.05 -2.28 11.50
CA THR A 40 0.99 -1.65 10.19
C THR A 40 0.75 -2.77 9.18
N MET A 41 -0.38 -2.67 8.47
CA MET A 41 -0.68 -3.59 7.38
C MET A 41 0.16 -3.20 6.15
N TYR A 42 0.83 -4.18 5.55
CA TYR A 42 1.47 -4.02 4.26
C TYR A 42 0.46 -4.30 3.15
N VAL A 43 0.13 -3.29 2.34
CA VAL A 43 -0.89 -3.40 1.29
C VAL A 43 -0.23 -3.17 -0.07
N GLY A 44 -0.32 -4.16 -0.94
CA GLY A 44 0.12 -4.08 -2.32
C GLY A 44 -0.77 -4.87 -3.29
N THR A 45 -0.49 -4.79 -4.59
CA THR A 45 -1.27 -5.44 -5.65
C THR A 45 -0.41 -5.90 -6.83
N GLN A 46 -0.91 -6.86 -7.61
CA GLN A 46 -0.31 -7.32 -8.87
C GLN A 46 -1.14 -6.92 -10.12
N HIS A 47 -2.06 -5.96 -9.99
CA HIS A 47 -3.01 -5.63 -11.06
C HIS A 47 -2.34 -5.05 -12.32
N GLY A 48 -1.37 -4.17 -12.14
CA GLY A 48 -0.58 -3.57 -13.22
C GLY A 48 -0.06 -2.18 -12.89
N ASP A 49 0.63 -1.60 -13.85
CA ASP A 49 1.50 -0.44 -13.67
C ASP A 49 1.28 0.67 -14.71
N SER A 50 0.11 0.71 -15.36
CA SER A 50 -0.26 1.87 -16.19
C SER A 50 -0.50 3.09 -15.31
N ASP A 51 -0.24 4.30 -15.83
CA ASP A 51 -0.40 5.55 -15.07
C ASP A 51 -1.82 5.73 -14.50
N ALA A 52 -2.86 5.29 -15.22
CA ALA A 52 -4.23 5.32 -14.74
C ALA A 52 -4.44 4.40 -13.53
N ILE A 53 -3.85 3.20 -13.56
CA ILE A 53 -3.88 2.26 -12.44
C ILE A 53 -3.10 2.83 -11.26
N LEU A 54 -1.89 3.36 -11.48
CA LEU A 54 -1.05 3.93 -10.43
C LEU A 54 -1.75 5.09 -9.70
N ARG A 55 -2.40 5.99 -10.43
CA ARG A 55 -3.21 7.07 -9.82
C ARG A 55 -4.36 6.51 -8.98
N ALA A 56 -5.05 5.48 -9.46
CA ALA A 56 -6.13 4.85 -8.72
C ALA A 56 -5.62 4.18 -7.44
N MET A 57 -4.51 3.44 -7.53
CA MET A 57 -3.89 2.76 -6.38
C MET A 57 -3.44 3.75 -5.31
N ALA A 58 -2.77 4.84 -5.70
CA ALA A 58 -2.40 5.91 -4.78
C ALA A 58 -3.64 6.54 -4.12
N GLY A 59 -4.72 6.77 -4.89
CA GLY A 59 -5.99 7.27 -4.36
C GLY A 59 -6.69 6.33 -3.37
N PHE A 60 -6.45 5.02 -3.46
CA PHE A 60 -6.95 4.02 -2.52
C PHE A 60 -6.03 3.80 -1.31
N GLY A 61 -4.88 4.47 -1.25
CA GLY A 61 -3.87 4.27 -0.21
C GLY A 61 -3.06 2.98 -0.37
N VAL A 62 -3.03 2.41 -1.58
CA VAL A 62 -2.13 1.30 -1.93
C VAL A 62 -0.78 1.89 -2.31
N ASN A 63 0.24 1.57 -1.52
CA ASN A 63 1.56 2.19 -1.66
C ASN A 63 2.60 1.25 -2.29
N HIS A 64 2.20 0.03 -2.66
CA HIS A 64 3.09 -1.02 -3.17
C HIS A 64 2.48 -1.74 -4.36
N ILE A 65 3.27 -2.03 -5.39
CA ILE A 65 2.83 -2.84 -6.52
C ILE A 65 3.89 -3.85 -6.98
N CYS A 66 3.40 -4.94 -7.57
CA CYS A 66 4.13 -5.72 -8.55
C CYS A 66 3.68 -5.25 -9.94
N SER A 67 4.63 -4.98 -10.83
CA SER A 67 4.32 -4.53 -12.19
C SER A 67 3.81 -5.67 -13.08
N ARG A 68 3.45 -5.35 -14.33
CA ARG A 68 3.23 -6.36 -15.36
C ARG A 68 4.56 -6.93 -15.86
N LEU A 69 4.49 -8.08 -16.54
CA LEU A 69 5.63 -8.68 -17.21
C LEU A 69 6.27 -7.67 -18.18
N PRO A 70 7.56 -7.31 -17.99
CA PRO A 70 8.24 -6.38 -18.89
C PRO A 70 8.31 -6.91 -20.33
N SER A 71 8.70 -8.18 -20.46
CA SER A 71 8.76 -8.91 -21.73
C SER A 71 8.68 -10.42 -21.49
N GLU A 72 8.13 -11.14 -22.46
CA GLU A 72 8.10 -12.62 -22.49
C GLU A 72 9.49 -13.23 -22.71
N ARG A 73 10.46 -12.43 -23.18
CA ARG A 73 11.85 -12.86 -23.42
C ARG A 73 12.81 -11.97 -22.66
N PHE A 74 13.98 -12.50 -22.30
CA PHE A 74 15.08 -11.70 -21.74
C PHE A 74 15.77 -10.85 -22.81
N ASP A 75 15.06 -9.83 -23.28
CA ASP A 75 15.51 -8.82 -24.23
C ASP A 75 15.93 -7.50 -23.54
N GLU A 76 16.10 -6.43 -24.31
CA GLU A 76 16.50 -5.11 -23.81
C GLU A 76 15.56 -4.55 -22.72
N LYS A 77 14.30 -4.98 -22.65
CA LYS A 77 13.39 -4.54 -21.58
C LYS A 77 13.78 -5.06 -20.20
N TRP A 78 14.64 -6.07 -20.14
CA TRP A 78 15.24 -6.60 -18.93
C TRP A 78 16.59 -5.96 -18.60
N SER A 79 17.06 -4.99 -19.40
CA SER A 79 18.28 -4.26 -19.08
C SER A 79 18.09 -3.42 -17.81
N VAL A 80 19.21 -3.15 -17.13
CA VAL A 80 19.21 -2.32 -15.91
C VAL A 80 18.61 -0.94 -16.17
N ASP A 81 18.88 -0.35 -17.33
CA ASP A 81 18.33 0.95 -17.74
C ASP A 81 16.80 0.89 -17.90
N SER A 82 16.28 -0.12 -18.61
CA SER A 82 14.84 -0.33 -18.78
C SER A 82 14.12 -0.54 -17.44
N LEU A 83 14.66 -1.40 -16.57
CA LEU A 83 14.07 -1.67 -15.25
C LEU A 83 14.17 -0.46 -14.31
N SER A 84 15.24 0.32 -14.40
CA SER A 84 15.39 1.56 -13.63
C SER A 84 14.36 2.60 -14.04
N ARG A 85 14.13 2.79 -15.34
CA ARG A 85 13.08 3.69 -15.85
C ARG A 85 11.68 3.25 -15.43
N LEU A 86 11.41 1.94 -15.42
CA LEU A 86 10.16 1.40 -14.92
C LEU A 86 9.97 1.76 -13.43
N ARG A 87 10.99 1.53 -12.61
CA ARG A 87 10.97 1.87 -11.18
C ARG A 87 10.74 3.37 -10.97
N GLU A 88 11.53 4.22 -11.61
CA GLU A 88 11.42 5.68 -11.51
C GLU A 88 10.04 6.19 -11.90
N ARG A 89 9.46 5.65 -12.99
CA ARG A 89 8.11 6.01 -13.42
C ARG A 89 7.08 5.63 -12.36
N VAL A 90 7.12 4.41 -11.83
CA VAL A 90 6.18 3.95 -10.79
C VAL A 90 6.33 4.77 -9.50
N GLU A 91 7.56 4.97 -9.05
CA GLU A 91 7.88 5.71 -7.81
C GLU A 91 7.50 7.20 -7.90
N SER A 92 7.43 7.78 -9.10
CA SER A 92 6.93 9.14 -9.30
C SER A 92 5.47 9.37 -8.86
N PHE A 93 4.68 8.29 -8.71
CA PHE A 93 3.30 8.36 -8.20
C PHE A 93 3.22 8.21 -6.67
N GLY A 94 4.34 8.08 -5.97
CA GLY A 94 4.38 7.81 -4.52
C GLY A 94 4.10 6.35 -4.17
N ILE A 95 4.33 5.43 -5.11
CA ILE A 95 4.13 3.99 -4.96
C ILE A 95 5.47 3.26 -5.14
N THR A 96 5.78 2.31 -4.26
CA THR A 96 6.97 1.47 -4.39
C THR A 96 6.74 0.34 -5.40
N LEU A 97 7.71 0.13 -6.31
CA LEU A 97 7.76 -1.06 -7.15
C LEU A 97 8.50 -2.18 -6.38
N ASP A 98 7.76 -3.16 -5.89
CA ASP A 98 8.34 -4.24 -5.08
C ASP A 98 9.01 -5.30 -5.94
N MET A 99 8.42 -5.63 -7.10
CA MET A 99 8.92 -6.68 -7.99
C MET A 99 8.37 -6.57 -9.42
N VAL A 100 9.10 -7.21 -10.34
CA VAL A 100 8.69 -7.50 -11.72
C VAL A 100 8.51 -9.02 -11.87
N PRO A 101 7.44 -9.51 -12.50
CA PRO A 101 7.25 -10.94 -12.68
C PRO A 101 8.19 -11.46 -13.77
N LEU A 102 8.77 -12.64 -13.57
CA LEU A 102 9.53 -13.36 -14.60
C LEU A 102 8.59 -14.01 -15.62
N PRO A 103 9.04 -14.26 -16.87
CA PRO A 103 8.24 -14.94 -17.88
C PRO A 103 8.17 -16.44 -17.59
N MET A 104 7.35 -16.79 -16.60
CA MET A 104 7.10 -18.16 -16.13
C MET A 104 5.60 -18.43 -16.22
N SER A 105 5.11 -18.68 -17.44
CA SER A 105 3.71 -19.00 -17.67
C SER A 105 3.35 -20.34 -17.02
N SER A 106 2.12 -20.53 -16.54
CA SER A 106 1.70 -21.85 -16.01
C SER A 106 1.35 -22.80 -17.17
N ASN A 107 2.35 -23.14 -17.97
CA ASN A 107 2.25 -24.01 -19.14
C ASN A 107 2.98 -25.34 -18.94
N GLU A 108 2.65 -26.34 -19.76
CA GLU A 108 3.42 -27.58 -19.86
C GLU A 108 4.87 -27.27 -20.28
N ILE A 109 5.86 -28.01 -19.73
CA ILE A 109 7.29 -27.74 -19.93
C ILE A 109 7.71 -27.68 -21.41
N SER A 110 7.07 -28.45 -22.29
CA SER A 110 7.35 -28.45 -23.74
C SER A 110 6.94 -27.15 -24.46
N ARG A 111 6.09 -26.33 -23.82
CA ARG A 111 5.54 -25.06 -24.33
C ARG A 111 5.99 -23.85 -23.52
N PHE A 112 6.83 -24.08 -22.51
CA PHE A 112 7.29 -23.05 -21.60
C PHE A 112 8.30 -22.13 -22.28
N GLU A 113 8.24 -20.82 -22.01
CA GLU A 113 9.09 -19.82 -22.65
C GLU A 113 10.57 -19.97 -22.24
N LEU A 114 10.79 -20.40 -21.00
CA LEU A 114 12.11 -20.58 -20.37
C LEU A 114 12.25 -21.98 -19.74
N PRO A 115 12.31 -23.08 -20.52
CA PRO A 115 12.21 -24.44 -19.97
C PRO A 115 13.39 -24.88 -19.08
N ASN A 116 14.44 -24.08 -19.02
CA ASN A 116 15.65 -24.34 -18.23
C ASN A 116 15.74 -23.47 -16.96
N ILE A 117 14.67 -22.73 -16.64
CA ILE A 117 14.51 -21.91 -15.42
C ILE A 117 13.27 -22.42 -14.69
#